data_AF-A0A7C1JVY9-F1
#
_entry.id   AF-A0A7C1JVY9-F1
#
_cell.length_a   1.000
_cell.length_b   1.000
_cell.length_c   1.000
_cell.angle_alpha   90.00
_cell.angle_beta   90.00
_cell.angle_gamma   90.00
#
_symmetry.space_group_name_H-M   'P 1'
#
loop_
_entity.id
_entity.type
_entity.pdbx_description
1 polymer ?
#
loop_
_entity_poly.entity_id
_entity_poly.type
_entity_poly.pdbx_seq_one_letter_code
_entity_poly.pdbx_strand_id
1 'polypeptide(L)'
;MREVLEKLVEGESLSKEEALVVFEKMAQGELSESVCGGILCALRMRGEKAEELGALAEVMLKKAHTLNPQTRPLIDIVGTGGDKVKTLNISTLSALICAAAGLKVAKHGNRAVSGLLGSADLLERLGLKIESPPSFTKRCIEEIGFGFLFAPLYHPILANVAKVRRELGIGTIFNFLGPLINPALPEKLLIGAPTLEGARIIAEALRLLGREGFVIHGLEGLDEVSPQGETLL
;
A
#
# COMPACT_ATOMS: atom_id res chain seq x y z
N MET A 1 -4.65 -24.88 7.93
CA MET A 1 -5.26 -24.05 6.86
C MET A 1 -6.68 -24.48 6.51
N ARG A 2 -7.05 -25.76 6.64
CA ARG A 2 -8.44 -26.20 6.49
C ARG A 2 -9.41 -25.43 7.38
N GLU A 3 -9.14 -25.35 8.68
CA GLU A 3 -9.98 -24.62 9.66
C GLU A 3 -10.10 -23.12 9.30
N VAL A 4 -9.00 -22.49 8.87
CA VAL A 4 -9.01 -21.10 8.38
C VAL A 4 -9.94 -20.94 7.18
N LEU A 5 -9.87 -21.85 6.22
CA LEU A 5 -10.75 -21.83 5.05
C LEU A 5 -12.21 -22.06 5.44
N GLU A 6 -12.50 -23.06 6.29
CA GLU A 6 -13.85 -23.34 6.82
C GLU A 6 -14.42 -22.09 7.49
N LYS A 7 -13.65 -21.45 8.37
CA LYS A 7 -14.03 -20.20 9.04
C LYS A 7 -14.35 -19.09 8.04
N LEU A 8 -13.47 -18.86 7.06
CA LEU A 8 -13.65 -17.80 6.06
C LEU A 8 -14.85 -18.04 5.13
N VAL A 9 -15.13 -19.29 4.73
CA VAL A 9 -16.27 -19.59 3.87
C VAL A 9 -17.62 -19.52 4.59
N GLU A 10 -17.63 -19.72 5.91
CA GLU A 10 -18.80 -19.45 6.78
C GLU A 10 -18.99 -17.95 7.06
N GLY A 11 -18.13 -17.09 6.50
CA GLY A 11 -18.23 -15.63 6.62
C GLY A 11 -17.69 -15.09 7.94
N GLU A 12 -16.99 -15.90 8.73
CA GLU A 12 -16.36 -15.45 9.97
C GLU A 12 -15.07 -14.65 9.69
N SER A 13 -14.61 -13.93 10.72
CA SER A 13 -13.39 -13.11 10.64
C SER A 13 -12.21 -13.75 11.33
N LEU A 14 -11.02 -13.55 10.77
CA LEU A 14 -9.80 -13.95 11.44
C LEU A 14 -9.52 -12.98 12.57
N SER A 15 -9.12 -13.52 13.73
CA SER A 15 -8.48 -12.70 14.75
C SER A 15 -7.15 -12.16 14.20
N LYS A 16 -6.59 -11.14 14.87
CA LYS A 16 -5.28 -10.61 14.49
C LYS A 16 -4.21 -11.71 14.47
N GLU A 17 -4.22 -12.59 15.47
CA GLU A 17 -3.26 -13.68 15.64
C GLU A 17 -3.41 -14.73 14.53
N GLU A 18 -4.64 -15.11 14.19
CA GLU A 18 -4.92 -16.01 13.07
C GLU A 18 -4.46 -15.41 11.74
N ALA A 19 -4.76 -14.12 11.51
CA ALA A 19 -4.36 -13.40 10.31
C ALA A 19 -2.83 -13.31 10.19
N LEU A 20 -2.11 -13.03 11.27
CA LEU A 20 -0.64 -13.03 11.30
C LEU A 20 -0.08 -14.38 10.85
N VAL A 21 -0.57 -15.49 11.42
CA VAL A 21 -0.11 -16.85 11.04
C VAL A 21 -0.39 -17.13 9.56
N VAL A 22 -1.58 -16.80 9.08
CA VAL A 22 -1.97 -17.02 7.68
C VAL A 22 -1.09 -16.20 6.73
N PHE A 23 -0.91 -14.91 7.00
CA PHE A 23 -0.14 -14.03 6.14
C PHE A 23 1.36 -14.28 6.23
N GLU A 24 1.92 -14.73 7.37
CA GLU A 24 3.31 -15.16 7.45
C GLU A 24 3.58 -16.36 6.52
N LYS A 25 2.71 -17.40 6.59
CA LYS A 25 2.81 -18.58 5.72
C LYS A 25 2.64 -18.23 4.25
N MET A 26 1.67 -17.37 3.94
CA MET A 26 1.43 -16.88 2.59
C MET A 26 2.65 -16.13 2.05
N ALA A 27 3.20 -15.20 2.84
CA ALA A 27 4.38 -14.43 2.47
C ALA A 27 5.60 -15.34 2.26
N GLN A 28 5.79 -16.38 3.09
CA GLN A 28 6.89 -17.33 2.95
C GLN A 28 6.75 -18.31 1.78
N GLY A 29 5.61 -18.32 1.08
CA GLY A 29 5.34 -19.28 0.00
C GLY A 29 5.07 -20.70 0.52
N GLU A 30 4.67 -20.84 1.78
CA GLU A 30 4.35 -22.15 2.40
C GLU A 30 2.94 -22.66 2.04
N LEU A 31 2.12 -21.80 1.43
CA LEU A 31 0.76 -22.12 1.02
C LEU A 31 0.71 -22.43 -0.48
N SER A 32 -0.07 -23.45 -0.87
CA SER A 32 -0.34 -23.71 -2.29
C SER A 32 -1.13 -22.55 -2.91
N GLU A 33 -0.98 -22.36 -4.23
CA GLU A 33 -1.69 -21.31 -4.97
C GLU A 33 -3.22 -21.44 -4.83
N SER A 34 -3.74 -22.66 -4.79
CA SER A 34 -5.16 -22.93 -4.56
C SER A 34 -5.65 -22.47 -3.19
N VAL A 35 -4.86 -22.70 -2.12
CA VAL A 35 -5.20 -22.26 -0.76
C VAL A 35 -5.08 -20.75 -0.66
N CYS A 36 -4.03 -20.14 -1.21
CA CYS A 36 -3.89 -18.69 -1.30
C CYS A 36 -5.07 -18.05 -2.02
N GLY A 37 -5.44 -18.58 -3.19
CA GLY A 37 -6.58 -18.10 -3.97
C GLY A 37 -7.89 -18.20 -3.20
N GLY A 38 -8.13 -19.35 -2.54
CA GLY A 38 -9.32 -19.56 -1.71
C GLY A 38 -9.43 -18.56 -0.56
N ILE A 39 -8.33 -18.33 0.17
CA ILE A 39 -8.28 -17.35 1.27
C ILE A 39 -8.57 -15.94 0.75
N LEU A 40 -7.89 -15.51 -0.32
CA LEU A 40 -8.05 -14.17 -0.87
C LEU A 40 -9.46 -13.91 -1.42
N CYS A 41 -10.05 -14.90 -2.10
CA CYS A 41 -11.44 -14.82 -2.56
C CYS A 41 -12.42 -14.77 -1.40
N ALA A 42 -12.26 -15.62 -0.37
CA ALA A 42 -13.18 -15.65 0.76
C ALA A 42 -13.13 -14.34 1.56
N LEU A 43 -11.94 -13.80 1.83
CA LEU A 43 -11.76 -12.47 2.45
C LEU A 43 -12.47 -11.38 1.65
N ARG A 44 -12.30 -11.39 0.32
CA ARG A 44 -12.90 -10.41 -0.58
C ARG A 44 -14.43 -10.52 -0.63
N MET A 45 -14.96 -11.73 -0.69
CA MET A 45 -16.40 -11.98 -0.74
C MET A 45 -17.11 -11.55 0.54
N ARG A 46 -16.50 -11.83 1.70
CA ARG A 46 -17.01 -11.42 3.01
C ARG A 46 -16.84 -9.91 3.25
N GLY A 47 -15.87 -9.30 2.58
CA GLY A 47 -15.40 -7.94 2.86
C GLY A 47 -14.27 -7.98 3.90
N GLU A 48 -13.13 -7.42 3.55
CA GLU A 48 -11.91 -7.42 4.35
C GLU A 48 -12.10 -6.68 5.70
N LYS A 49 -11.40 -7.09 6.77
CA LYS A 49 -11.40 -6.41 8.06
C LYS A 49 -10.10 -5.66 8.32
N ALA A 50 -10.19 -4.60 9.12
CA ALA A 50 -9.04 -3.74 9.42
C ALA A 50 -7.96 -4.49 10.21
N GLU A 51 -8.34 -5.41 11.08
CA GLU A 51 -7.44 -6.29 11.84
C GLU A 51 -6.63 -7.20 10.91
N GLU A 52 -7.27 -7.73 9.87
CA GLU A 52 -6.62 -8.58 8.86
C GLU A 52 -5.68 -7.75 7.99
N LEU A 53 -6.11 -6.55 7.57
CA LEU A 53 -5.29 -5.64 6.79
C LEU A 53 -4.06 -5.16 7.60
N GLY A 54 -4.27 -4.85 8.88
CA GLY A 54 -3.21 -4.50 9.81
C GLY A 54 -2.22 -5.65 10.02
N ALA A 55 -2.70 -6.88 10.22
CA ALA A 55 -1.85 -8.06 10.32
C ALA A 55 -1.03 -8.31 9.04
N LEU A 56 -1.65 -8.18 7.87
CA LEU A 56 -0.96 -8.27 6.59
C LEU A 56 0.14 -7.19 6.47
N ALA A 57 -0.16 -5.94 6.83
CA ALA A 57 0.81 -4.85 6.82
C ALA A 57 1.99 -5.11 7.77
N GLU A 58 1.72 -5.61 8.97
CA GLU A 58 2.74 -5.98 9.96
C GLU A 58 3.70 -7.05 9.42
N VAL A 59 3.16 -8.13 8.84
CA VAL A 59 3.95 -9.21 8.22
C VAL A 59 4.82 -8.67 7.09
N MET A 60 4.25 -7.83 6.22
CA MET A 60 4.94 -7.32 5.03
C MET A 60 6.04 -6.33 5.39
N LEU A 61 5.86 -5.53 6.43
CA LEU A 61 6.90 -4.62 6.95
C LEU A 61 8.01 -5.37 7.69
N LYS A 62 7.67 -6.39 8.49
CA LYS A 62 8.66 -7.24 9.18
C LYS A 62 9.61 -7.94 8.20
N LYS A 63 9.12 -8.21 6.98
CA LYS A 63 9.89 -8.82 5.88
C LYS A 63 10.40 -7.82 4.85
N ALA A 64 10.16 -6.52 5.03
CA ALA A 64 10.62 -5.48 4.12
C ALA A 64 12.11 -5.17 4.32
N HIS A 65 12.75 -4.69 3.27
CA HIS A 65 14.07 -4.07 3.37
C HIS A 65 13.89 -2.67 3.94
N THR A 66 13.93 -2.50 5.25
CA THR A 66 13.59 -1.21 5.88
C THR A 66 14.59 -0.10 5.57
N LEU A 67 14.11 1.14 5.54
CA LEU A 67 14.90 2.34 5.34
C LEU A 67 14.76 3.22 6.59
N ASN A 68 15.88 3.67 7.17
CA ASN A 68 15.83 4.55 8.35
C ASN A 68 16.60 5.86 8.13
N PRO A 69 16.02 6.84 7.40
CA PRO A 69 16.55 8.20 7.32
C PRO A 69 16.58 8.86 8.70
N GLN A 70 17.63 9.65 8.97
CA GLN A 70 17.79 10.39 10.23
C GLN A 70 16.97 11.68 10.27
N THR A 71 16.47 12.14 9.13
CA THR A 71 15.63 13.35 9.03
C THR A 71 14.17 12.99 9.30
N ARG A 72 13.53 13.74 10.22
CA ARG A 72 12.12 13.57 10.63
C ARG A 72 11.46 14.95 10.81
N PRO A 73 10.12 15.06 10.76
CA PRO A 73 9.17 14.01 10.38
C PRO A 73 9.24 13.68 8.88
N LEU A 74 8.97 12.43 8.52
CA LEU A 74 8.80 12.01 7.13
C LEU A 74 7.31 12.02 6.76
N ILE A 75 7.04 12.35 5.49
CA ILE A 75 5.71 12.29 4.92
C ILE A 75 5.64 11.32 3.74
N ASP A 76 4.49 10.68 3.56
CA ASP A 76 4.13 9.97 2.32
C ASP A 76 2.74 10.38 1.86
N ILE A 77 2.62 10.54 0.54
CA ILE A 77 1.39 10.91 -0.16
C ILE A 77 1.16 9.82 -1.19
N VAL A 78 0.15 8.98 -0.99
CA VAL A 78 0.01 7.73 -1.76
C VAL A 78 -1.44 7.32 -1.89
N GLY A 79 -1.84 6.86 -3.07
CA GLY A 79 -3.16 6.26 -3.29
C GLY A 79 -3.07 4.73 -3.33
N THR A 80 -4.19 4.05 -3.09
CA THR A 80 -4.30 2.61 -3.41
C THR A 80 -4.27 2.36 -4.92
N GLY A 81 -4.56 3.38 -5.73
CA GLY A 81 -4.87 3.26 -7.15
C GLY A 81 -6.18 2.51 -7.38
N GLY A 82 -6.48 2.24 -8.65
CA GLY A 82 -7.69 1.53 -9.05
C GLY A 82 -8.94 2.40 -9.14
N ASP A 83 -8.77 3.72 -9.09
CA ASP A 83 -9.79 4.65 -9.58
C ASP A 83 -10.08 4.36 -11.06
N LYS A 84 -11.34 4.56 -11.45
CA LYS A 84 -11.74 4.42 -12.86
C LYS A 84 -11.49 5.71 -13.65
N VAL A 85 -11.19 6.78 -12.94
CA VAL A 85 -10.94 8.10 -13.50
C VAL A 85 -9.44 8.21 -13.78
N LYS A 86 -9.06 8.27 -15.05
CA LYS A 86 -7.65 8.40 -15.42
C LYS A 86 -7.18 9.83 -15.14
N THR A 87 -6.63 10.04 -13.95
CA THR A 87 -6.05 11.32 -13.53
C THR A 87 -4.57 11.42 -13.89
N LEU A 88 -4.00 12.61 -13.69
CA LEU A 88 -2.54 12.77 -13.63
C LEU A 88 -2.01 12.06 -12.37
N ASN A 89 -0.69 11.84 -12.27
CA ASN A 89 -0.08 11.29 -11.06
C ASN A 89 -0.05 12.35 -9.92
N ILE A 90 -1.23 12.75 -9.43
CA ILE A 90 -1.43 13.84 -8.48
C ILE A 90 -0.60 13.61 -7.22
N SER A 91 -0.71 12.45 -6.57
CA SER A 91 0.11 12.12 -5.40
C SER A 91 1.62 12.19 -5.63
N THR A 92 2.11 11.98 -6.86
CA THR A 92 3.55 12.10 -7.18
C THR A 92 3.95 13.55 -7.33
N LEU A 93 3.15 14.36 -8.02
CA LEU A 93 3.39 15.79 -8.20
C LEU A 93 3.28 16.53 -6.85
N SER A 94 2.26 16.22 -6.05
CA SER A 94 2.09 16.76 -4.70
C SER A 94 3.30 16.44 -3.81
N ALA A 95 3.81 15.21 -3.87
CA ALA A 95 5.00 14.80 -3.12
C ALA A 95 6.25 15.60 -3.50
N LEU A 96 6.44 15.89 -4.79
CA LEU A 96 7.55 16.73 -5.27
C LEU A 96 7.38 18.20 -4.82
N ILE A 97 6.16 18.74 -4.88
CA ILE A 97 5.87 20.11 -4.41
C ILE A 97 6.10 20.23 -2.90
N CYS A 98 5.68 19.25 -2.11
CA CYS A 98 5.93 19.22 -0.67
C CYS A 98 7.42 19.18 -0.34
N ALA A 99 8.21 18.38 -1.09
CA ALA A 99 9.67 18.36 -0.95
C ALA A 99 10.29 19.72 -1.28
N ALA A 100 9.87 20.36 -2.37
CA ALA A 100 10.32 21.69 -2.75
C ALA A 100 9.93 22.78 -1.73
N ALA A 101 8.83 22.58 -1.00
CA ALA A 101 8.41 23.42 0.12
C ALA A 101 9.16 23.15 1.44
N GLY A 102 10.11 22.22 1.44
CA GLY A 102 10.99 21.93 2.58
C GLY A 102 10.57 20.74 3.46
N LEU A 103 9.50 20.03 3.12
CA LEU A 103 9.10 18.80 3.82
C LEU A 103 10.00 17.63 3.41
N LYS A 104 10.16 16.64 4.29
CA LYS A 104 10.95 15.42 4.01
C LYS A 104 10.01 14.31 3.55
N VAL A 105 10.12 13.93 2.28
CA VAL A 105 9.19 13.02 1.62
C VAL A 105 9.86 11.68 1.36
N ALA A 106 9.27 10.61 1.89
CA ALA A 106 9.63 9.24 1.59
C ALA A 106 8.46 8.59 0.85
N LYS A 107 8.35 8.81 -0.46
CA LYS A 107 7.19 8.37 -1.24
C LYS A 107 7.29 6.88 -1.56
N HIS A 108 6.34 6.08 -1.08
CA HIS A 108 6.21 4.68 -1.52
C HIS A 108 5.37 4.59 -2.80
N GLY A 109 5.78 3.76 -3.74
CA GLY A 109 5.04 3.65 -5.00
C GLY A 109 5.44 2.48 -5.86
N ASN A 110 4.66 2.27 -6.92
CA ASN A 110 4.84 1.17 -7.85
C ASN A 110 4.58 1.64 -9.30
N ARG A 111 4.87 0.75 -10.26
CA ARG A 111 4.44 0.87 -11.66
C ARG A 111 2.94 0.63 -11.76
N ALA A 112 2.33 1.16 -12.81
CA ALA A 112 0.90 0.94 -13.06
C ALA A 112 0.60 -0.55 -13.36
N VAL A 113 -0.51 -1.05 -12.81
CA VAL A 113 -0.97 -2.44 -13.04
C VAL A 113 -2.01 -2.50 -14.18
N SER A 114 -2.78 -1.43 -14.41
CA SER A 114 -3.96 -1.42 -15.31
C SER A 114 -4.00 -0.26 -16.31
N GLY A 115 -2.96 0.57 -16.44
CA GLY A 115 -3.02 1.79 -17.27
C GLY A 115 -1.70 2.51 -17.55
N LEU A 116 -1.81 3.61 -18.30
CA LEU A 116 -0.76 4.28 -19.10
C LEU A 116 0.53 4.69 -18.37
N LEU A 117 0.47 5.10 -17.10
CA LEU A 117 1.63 5.70 -16.41
C LEU A 117 1.43 5.76 -14.88
N GLY A 118 2.14 4.93 -14.11
CA GLY A 118 2.14 4.97 -12.64
C GLY A 118 3.21 5.92 -12.08
N SER A 119 3.28 6.02 -10.74
CA SER A 119 4.23 6.90 -10.05
C SER A 119 5.69 6.63 -10.43
N ALA A 120 6.07 5.35 -10.48
CA ALA A 120 7.39 4.90 -10.90
C ALA A 120 7.67 5.27 -12.37
N ASP A 121 6.69 5.08 -13.24
CA ASP A 121 6.81 5.35 -14.68
C ASP A 121 6.97 6.87 -14.97
N LEU A 122 6.30 7.73 -14.19
CA LEU A 122 6.49 9.18 -14.24
C LEU A 122 7.92 9.56 -13.85
N LEU A 123 8.35 9.12 -12.66
CA LEU A 123 9.64 9.52 -12.10
C LEU A 123 10.81 9.02 -12.94
N GLU A 124 10.70 7.81 -13.49
CA GLU A 124 11.69 7.26 -14.43
C GLU A 124 11.80 8.11 -15.70
N ARG A 125 10.68 8.57 -16.27
CA ARG A 125 10.66 9.49 -17.41
C ARG A 125 11.24 10.88 -17.09
N LEU A 126 11.13 11.32 -15.84
CA LEU A 126 11.78 12.54 -15.34
C LEU A 126 13.28 12.34 -15.04
N GLY A 127 13.82 11.14 -15.27
CA GLY A 127 15.24 10.83 -15.13
C GLY A 127 15.62 10.25 -13.76
N LEU A 128 14.67 9.95 -12.89
CA LEU A 128 14.94 9.35 -11.59
C LEU A 128 15.28 7.85 -11.75
N LYS A 129 16.40 7.42 -11.14
CA LYS A 129 16.77 6.01 -11.09
C LYS A 129 15.96 5.32 -9.98
N ILE A 130 14.75 4.89 -10.30
CA ILE A 130 13.79 4.33 -9.32
C ILE A 130 14.24 3.01 -8.67
N GLU A 131 15.12 2.26 -9.33
CA GLU A 131 15.72 1.00 -8.82
C GLU A 131 17.05 1.25 -8.08
N SER A 132 17.26 2.46 -7.58
CA SER A 132 18.47 2.77 -6.80
C SER A 132 18.52 1.98 -5.49
N PRO A 133 19.73 1.63 -5.00
CA PRO A 133 19.88 0.94 -3.73
C PRO A 133 19.28 1.74 -2.56
N PRO A 134 18.82 1.09 -1.48
CA PRO A 134 18.23 1.78 -0.32
C PRO A 134 19.14 2.86 0.27
N SER A 135 20.46 2.64 0.29
CA SER A 135 21.44 3.62 0.77
C SER A 135 21.47 4.92 -0.06
N PHE A 136 21.17 4.85 -1.35
CA PHE A 136 21.04 6.03 -2.20
C PHE A 136 19.74 6.78 -1.90
N THR A 137 18.61 6.06 -1.86
CA THR A 137 17.31 6.66 -1.51
C THR A 137 17.35 7.33 -0.14
N LYS A 138 18.01 6.72 0.86
CA LYS A 138 18.24 7.32 2.18
C LYS A 138 18.89 8.70 2.08
N ARG A 139 20.01 8.79 1.36
CA ARG A 139 20.73 10.05 1.18
C ARG A 139 19.91 11.09 0.44
N CYS A 140 19.14 10.70 -0.57
CA CYS A 140 18.24 11.62 -1.26
C CYS A 140 17.20 12.23 -0.30
N ILE A 141 16.62 11.44 0.60
CA ILE A 141 15.68 11.95 1.61
C ILE A 141 16.40 12.93 2.55
N GLU A 142 17.58 12.57 3.05
CA GLU A 142 18.32 13.38 4.02
C GLU A 142 18.82 14.70 3.41
N GLU A 143 19.49 14.65 2.26
CA GLU A 143 20.17 15.78 1.62
C GLU A 143 19.24 16.62 0.73
N ILE A 144 18.37 15.98 -0.06
CA ILE A 144 17.52 16.65 -1.06
C ILE A 144 16.09 16.84 -0.54
N GLY A 145 15.63 16.01 0.41
CA GLY A 145 14.29 16.07 0.96
C GLY A 145 13.26 15.19 0.25
N PHE A 146 13.65 14.44 -0.79
CA PHE A 146 12.77 13.52 -1.50
C PHE A 146 13.46 12.19 -1.77
N GLY A 147 12.77 11.10 -1.49
CA GLY A 147 13.15 9.76 -1.94
C GLY A 147 11.94 8.99 -2.42
N PHE A 148 12.13 8.22 -3.50
CA PHE A 148 11.14 7.29 -4.00
C PHE A 148 11.53 5.86 -3.60
N LEU A 149 10.59 5.16 -2.96
CA LEU A 149 10.74 3.79 -2.49
C LEU A 149 9.94 2.90 -3.43
N PHE A 150 10.61 2.30 -4.41
CA PHE A 150 9.97 1.46 -5.42
C PHE A 150 9.61 0.09 -4.84
N ALA A 151 8.31 -0.18 -4.67
CA ALA A 151 7.80 -1.31 -3.88
C ALA A 151 8.48 -2.67 -4.16
N PRO A 152 8.73 -3.11 -5.41
CA PRO A 152 9.40 -4.39 -5.67
C PRO A 152 10.81 -4.51 -5.09
N LEU A 153 11.55 -3.40 -4.94
CA LEU A 153 12.88 -3.37 -4.36
C LEU A 153 12.86 -3.56 -2.83
N TYR A 154 11.79 -3.08 -2.19
CA TYR A 154 11.67 -3.09 -0.73
C TYR A 154 10.85 -4.26 -0.19
N HIS A 155 9.97 -4.85 -1.00
CA HIS A 155 9.10 -5.96 -0.62
C HIS A 155 9.25 -7.16 -1.57
N PRO A 156 10.46 -7.78 -1.66
CA PRO A 156 10.69 -8.91 -2.56
C PRO A 156 9.77 -10.10 -2.25
N ILE A 157 9.33 -10.22 -1.00
CA ILE A 157 8.40 -11.26 -0.53
C ILE A 157 7.05 -11.23 -1.25
N LEU A 158 6.64 -10.08 -1.81
CA LEU A 158 5.40 -9.97 -2.59
C LEU A 158 5.46 -10.78 -3.90
N ALA A 159 6.65 -11.19 -4.37
CA ALA A 159 6.79 -12.07 -5.52
C ALA A 159 6.11 -13.44 -5.29
N ASN A 160 6.10 -13.93 -4.04
CA ASN A 160 5.49 -15.22 -3.68
C ASN A 160 3.97 -15.24 -3.87
N VAL A 161 3.32 -14.07 -3.83
CA VAL A 161 1.87 -13.92 -4.07
C VAL A 161 1.54 -13.29 -5.42
N ALA A 162 2.55 -12.92 -6.21
CA ALA A 162 2.33 -12.20 -7.46
C ALA A 162 1.61 -13.06 -8.52
N LYS A 163 1.94 -14.36 -8.60
CA LYS A 163 1.31 -15.29 -9.55
C LYS A 163 -0.17 -15.49 -9.25
N VAL A 164 -0.52 -15.88 -8.01
CA VAL A 164 -1.92 -16.08 -7.61
C VAL A 164 -2.75 -14.81 -7.80
N ARG A 165 -2.22 -13.63 -7.45
CA ARG A 165 -2.92 -12.36 -7.65
C ARG A 165 -3.19 -12.06 -9.13
N ARG A 166 -2.23 -12.38 -10.01
CA ARG A 166 -2.38 -12.20 -11.45
C ARG A 166 -3.44 -13.14 -12.02
N GLU A 167 -3.44 -14.40 -11.59
CA GLU A 167 -4.41 -15.41 -12.03
C GLU A 167 -5.83 -15.11 -11.55
N LEU A 168 -5.97 -14.60 -10.32
CA LEU A 168 -7.27 -14.15 -9.80
C LEU A 168 -7.83 -12.97 -10.59
N GLY A 169 -6.99 -12.01 -10.99
CA GLY A 169 -7.38 -10.88 -11.83
C GLY A 169 -8.39 -9.90 -11.20
N ILE A 170 -8.70 -10.07 -9.90
CA ILE A 170 -9.65 -9.24 -9.15
C ILE A 170 -8.96 -8.52 -7.97
N GLY A 171 -9.60 -7.46 -7.47
CA GLY A 171 -9.16 -6.77 -6.27
C GLY A 171 -9.26 -7.67 -5.03
N THR A 172 -8.25 -7.61 -4.17
CA THR A 172 -8.15 -8.37 -2.91
C THR A 172 -7.66 -7.45 -1.80
N ILE A 173 -7.51 -7.97 -0.58
CA ILE A 173 -6.91 -7.24 0.55
C ILE A 173 -5.56 -6.56 0.22
N PHE A 174 -4.78 -7.12 -0.72
CA PHE A 174 -3.52 -6.54 -1.19
C PHE A 174 -3.68 -5.19 -1.89
N ASN A 175 -4.86 -4.85 -2.40
CA ASN A 175 -5.12 -3.55 -3.02
C ASN A 175 -5.14 -2.41 -1.99
N PHE A 176 -5.45 -2.70 -0.73
CA PHE A 176 -5.42 -1.71 0.36
C PHE A 176 -4.03 -1.62 1.04
N LEU A 177 -3.14 -2.57 0.74
CA LEU A 177 -1.90 -2.76 1.49
C LEU A 177 -0.84 -1.70 1.20
N GLY A 178 -0.69 -1.27 -0.05
CA GLY A 178 0.43 -0.45 -0.53
C GLY A 178 0.74 0.77 0.35
N PRO A 179 -0.27 1.59 0.71
CA PRO A 179 -0.10 2.73 1.60
C PRO A 179 0.36 2.40 3.03
N LEU A 180 0.12 1.18 3.51
CA LEU A 180 0.37 0.77 4.89
C LEU A 180 1.76 0.16 5.09
N ILE A 181 2.49 -0.11 4.02
CA ILE A 181 3.76 -0.85 4.07
C ILE A 181 4.97 -0.01 3.67
N ASN A 182 4.89 1.32 3.72
CA ASN A 182 6.06 2.16 3.44
C ASN A 182 7.25 1.78 4.36
N PRO A 183 8.37 1.33 3.79
CA PRO A 183 9.50 0.79 4.56
C PRO A 183 10.33 1.86 5.28
N ALA A 184 10.06 3.15 5.03
CA ALA A 184 10.62 4.26 5.80
C ALA A 184 9.83 4.63 7.07
N LEU A 185 8.62 4.06 7.23
CA LEU A 185 7.72 4.34 8.35
C LEU A 185 7.53 5.85 8.58
N PRO A 186 6.93 6.58 7.62
CA PRO A 186 6.68 8.01 7.76
C PRO A 186 5.67 8.30 8.89
N GLU A 187 5.89 9.39 9.61
CA GLU A 187 5.02 9.83 10.72
C GLU A 187 3.73 10.49 10.26
N LYS A 188 3.70 11.01 9.02
CA LYS A 188 2.52 11.68 8.47
C LYS A 188 2.17 11.07 7.12
N LEU A 189 0.94 10.62 7.00
CA LEU A 189 0.41 9.96 5.83
C LEU A 189 -0.77 10.76 5.25
N LEU A 190 -0.80 10.90 3.93
CA LEU A 190 -2.01 11.26 3.19
C LEU A 190 -2.30 10.12 2.23
N ILE A 191 -3.37 9.37 2.50
CA ILE A 191 -3.71 8.14 1.80
C ILE A 191 -5.01 8.30 1.04
N GLY A 192 -4.96 8.05 -0.27
CA GLY A 192 -6.13 8.01 -1.11
C GLY A 192 -6.76 6.63 -1.25
N ALA A 193 -8.08 6.56 -1.28
CA ALA A 193 -8.81 5.36 -1.69
C ALA A 193 -9.97 5.69 -2.65
N PRO A 194 -10.20 4.88 -3.71
CA PRO A 194 -11.22 5.15 -4.72
C PRO A 194 -12.63 4.75 -4.28
N THR A 195 -12.78 4.19 -3.08
CA THR A 195 -14.07 3.82 -2.49
C THR A 195 -14.12 4.19 -1.01
N LEU A 196 -15.31 4.56 -0.52
CA LEU A 196 -15.54 4.83 0.89
C LEU A 196 -15.23 3.61 1.79
N GLU A 197 -15.56 2.41 1.33
CA GLU A 197 -15.21 1.16 2.04
C GLU A 197 -13.69 1.02 2.20
N GLY A 198 -12.94 1.27 1.11
CA GLY A 198 -11.48 1.24 1.10
C GLY A 198 -10.86 2.30 2.01
N ALA A 199 -11.43 3.52 2.00
CA ALA A 199 -10.99 4.58 2.90
C ALA A 199 -11.19 4.19 4.37
N ARG A 200 -12.36 3.65 4.72
CA ARG A 200 -12.68 3.23 6.10
C ARG A 200 -11.78 2.12 6.60
N ILE A 201 -11.56 1.06 5.83
CA ILE A 201 -10.71 -0.06 6.26
C ILE A 201 -9.25 0.39 6.43
N ILE A 202 -8.74 1.29 5.58
CA ILE A 202 -7.39 1.83 5.70
C ILE A 202 -7.27 2.72 6.93
N ALA A 203 -8.24 3.63 7.17
CA ALA A 203 -8.24 4.51 8.32
C ALA A 203 -8.23 3.72 9.64
N GLU A 204 -9.07 2.67 9.71
CA GLU A 204 -9.13 1.81 10.89
C GLU A 204 -7.85 0.97 11.04
N ALA A 205 -7.26 0.48 9.94
CA ALA A 205 -5.98 -0.22 9.99
C ALA A 205 -4.84 0.69 10.48
N LEU A 206 -4.79 1.96 10.05
CA LEU A 206 -3.83 2.94 10.58
C LEU A 206 -3.98 3.12 12.09
N ARG A 207 -5.22 3.26 12.57
CA ARG A 207 -5.53 3.38 14.00
C ARG A 207 -5.03 2.16 14.79
N LEU A 208 -5.30 0.94 14.30
CA LEU A 208 -4.84 -0.30 14.91
C LEU A 208 -3.31 -0.46 14.89
N LEU A 209 -2.65 0.07 13.85
CA LEU A 209 -1.20 0.10 13.73
C LEU A 209 -0.54 1.24 14.54
N GLY A 210 -1.33 2.09 15.20
CA GLY A 210 -0.83 3.24 15.96
C GLY A 210 -0.19 4.32 15.10
N ARG A 211 -0.69 4.51 13.87
CA ARG A 211 -0.16 5.48 12.90
C ARG A 211 -1.12 6.63 12.68
N GLU A 212 -0.56 7.83 12.54
CA GLU A 212 -1.32 9.03 12.22
C GLU A 212 -1.31 9.29 10.71
N GLY A 213 -2.48 9.64 10.17
CA GLY A 213 -2.63 9.96 8.77
C GLY A 213 -4.05 10.40 8.44
N PHE A 214 -4.18 11.04 7.28
CA PHE A 214 -5.45 11.35 6.66
C PHE A 214 -5.76 10.31 5.59
N VAL A 215 -7.00 9.82 5.56
CA VAL A 215 -7.46 8.92 4.50
C VAL A 215 -8.59 9.60 3.74
N ILE A 216 -8.36 9.86 2.46
CA ILE A 216 -9.25 10.64 1.62
C ILE A 216 -9.97 9.80 0.57
N HIS A 217 -11.18 10.22 0.24
CA HIS A 217 -11.97 9.65 -0.84
C HIS A 217 -12.74 10.76 -1.55
N GLY A 218 -12.41 11.03 -2.82
CA GLY A 218 -13.21 11.90 -3.67
C GLY A 218 -14.49 11.20 -4.10
N LEU A 219 -15.65 11.87 -3.97
CA LEU A 219 -16.96 11.23 -4.17
C LEU A 219 -17.19 10.72 -5.60
N GLU A 220 -16.42 11.17 -6.59
CA GLU A 220 -16.44 10.65 -7.95
C GLU A 220 -15.69 9.32 -8.11
N GLY A 221 -15.21 8.72 -7.02
CA GLY A 221 -14.42 7.50 -7.04
C GLY A 221 -12.93 7.76 -7.20
N LEU A 222 -12.45 8.92 -6.77
CA LEU A 222 -11.04 9.32 -6.81
C LEU A 222 -10.33 8.90 -5.52
N ASP A 223 -9.11 8.40 -5.67
CA ASP A 223 -8.16 8.22 -4.56
C ASP A 223 -7.26 9.45 -4.39
N GLU A 224 -7.78 10.63 -4.70
CA GLU A 224 -7.11 11.92 -4.58
C GLU A 224 -8.15 12.96 -4.11
N VAL A 225 -7.69 14.14 -3.68
CA VAL A 225 -8.61 15.25 -3.38
C VAL A 225 -9.32 15.64 -4.67
N SER A 226 -10.66 15.62 -4.66
CA SER A 226 -11.45 15.94 -5.84
C SER A 226 -11.32 17.43 -6.20
N PRO A 227 -10.99 17.76 -7.46
CA PRO A 227 -11.04 19.15 -7.94
C PRO A 227 -12.44 19.58 -8.39
N GLN A 228 -13.40 18.64 -8.45
CA GLN A 228 -14.72 18.86 -9.07
C GLN A 228 -15.89 18.70 -8.08
N GLY A 229 -15.66 18.06 -6.94
CA GLY A 229 -16.69 17.78 -5.96
C GLY A 229 -16.13 17.62 -4.56
N GLU A 230 -16.93 17.02 -3.68
CA GLU A 230 -16.57 16.86 -2.28
C GLU A 230 -15.54 15.72 -2.10
N THR A 231 -14.70 15.89 -1.08
CA THR A 231 -13.74 14.87 -0.63
C THR A 231 -14.05 14.55 0.82
N LEU A 232 -14.25 13.26 1.10
CA LEU A 232 -14.33 12.75 2.46
C LEU A 232 -12.92 12.58 3.03
N LEU A 233 -12.79 12.88 4.33
CA LEU A 233 -11.55 12.85 5.12
C LEU A 233 -11.75 12.01 6.38
#